data_AF-A0A179I568-F1
#
_entry.id   AF-A0A179I568-F1
#
_cell.length_a   1.000
_cell.length_b   1.000
_cell.length_c   1.000
_cell.angle_alpha   90.00
_cell.angle_beta   90.00
_cell.angle_gamma   90.00
#
_symmetry.space_group_name_H-M   'P 1'
#
loop_
_entity.id
_entity.type
_entity.pdbx_description
1 polymer ?
#
loop_
_entity_poly.entity_id
_entity_poly.type
_entity_poly.pdbx_seq_one_letter_code
_entity_poly.pdbx_strand_id
1 'polypeptide(L)' 'MLSTRSANSETINGANPLGYHLGQGTLFTYVDGAEYKDIWASWDWNLIPGTTVARDKPALTATA' A
#
# COMPACT_ATOMS: atom_id res chain seq x y z
N MET A 1 -8.29 1.50 -4.70
CA MET A 1 -8.54 2.85 -5.25
C MET A 1 -9.28 3.68 -4.19
N LEU A 2 -8.93 4.96 -4.07
CA LEU A 2 -9.44 5.87 -3.03
C LEU A 2 -10.39 6.93 -3.62
N SER A 3 -11.40 7.34 -2.84
CA SER A 3 -12.33 8.42 -3.20
C SER A 3 -12.91 9.07 -1.92
N THR A 4 -13.73 10.10 -2.05
CA THR A 4 -14.45 10.69 -0.91
C THR A 4 -15.44 9.75 -0.21
N ARG A 5 -15.74 8.59 -0.82
CA ARG A 5 -16.65 7.57 -0.27
C ARG A 5 -15.92 6.39 0.38
N SER A 6 -14.60 6.33 0.27
CA SER A 6 -13.80 5.20 0.75
C SER A 6 -12.63 5.69 1.59
N ALA A 7 -12.24 4.88 2.57
CA ALA A 7 -11.02 5.12 3.34
C ALA A 7 -9.79 4.59 2.59
N ASN A 8 -8.61 5.11 2.95
CA ASN A 8 -7.35 4.54 2.51
C ASN A 8 -7.09 3.20 3.26
N SER A 9 -5.97 2.55 2.96
CA SER A 9 -5.52 1.40 3.73
C SER A 9 -5.35 1.75 5.21
N GLU A 10 -5.71 0.82 6.08
CA GLU A 10 -5.74 1.01 7.53
C GLU A 10 -4.40 0.63 8.16
N THR A 11 -4.02 1.34 9.22
CA THR A 11 -3.03 0.87 10.20
C THR A 11 -3.69 0.83 11.57
N ILE A 12 -3.63 -0.33 12.23
CA ILE A 12 -4.21 -0.57 13.56
C ILE A 12 -3.36 -1.63 14.28
N ASN A 13 -3.25 -1.54 15.60
CA ASN A 13 -2.50 -2.49 16.43
C ASN A 13 -1.04 -2.72 15.97
N GLY A 14 -0.40 -1.69 15.39
CA GLY A 14 0.95 -1.79 14.84
C GLY A 14 1.07 -2.52 13.50
N ALA A 15 -0.04 -3.00 12.93
CA ALA A 15 -0.06 -3.63 11.62
C ALA A 15 -0.13 -2.59 10.49
N ASN A 16 0.50 -2.91 9.36
CA ASN A 16 0.51 -2.10 8.13
C ASN A 16 0.98 -0.62 8.30
N PRO A 17 2.07 -0.33 9.03
CA PRO A 17 2.49 1.05 9.28
C PRO A 17 2.94 1.82 8.02
N LEU A 18 3.25 1.11 6.92
CA LEU A 18 3.82 1.69 5.68
C LEU A 18 2.86 1.64 4.47
N GLY A 19 1.60 1.26 4.67
CA GLY A 19 0.63 1.01 3.60
C GLY A 19 0.01 2.23 2.92
N TYR A 20 0.59 3.44 3.05
CA TYR A 20 -0.09 4.68 2.65
C TYR A 20 -0.46 4.69 1.17
N HIS A 21 0.43 4.13 0.34
CA HIS A 21 0.28 4.14 -1.10
C HIS A 21 -0.65 3.04 -1.66
N LEU A 22 -1.10 2.08 -0.83
CA LEU A 22 -1.93 0.96 -1.29
C LEU A 22 -3.27 1.39 -1.91
N GLY A 23 -3.83 2.53 -1.51
CA GLY A 23 -5.07 3.07 -2.07
C GLY A 23 -4.91 3.84 -3.40
N GLN A 24 -3.69 4.17 -3.81
CA GLN A 24 -3.39 5.21 -4.80
C GLN A 24 -3.24 4.68 -6.23
N GLY A 25 -4.17 3.81 -6.62
CA GLY A 25 -4.17 3.19 -7.96
C GLY A 25 -3.25 1.98 -8.07
N THR A 26 -2.96 1.30 -6.96
CA THR A 26 -2.19 0.04 -6.95
C THR A 26 -2.76 -0.99 -7.91
N LEU A 27 -1.88 -1.61 -8.71
CA LEU A 27 -2.21 -2.67 -9.65
C LEU A 27 -1.39 -3.93 -9.33
N PHE A 28 -2.04 -4.97 -8.81
CA PHE A 28 -1.43 -6.27 -8.66
C PHE A 28 -1.60 -7.08 -9.95
N THR A 29 -0.49 -7.58 -10.49
CA THR A 29 -0.47 -8.42 -11.69
C THR A 29 0.11 -9.79 -11.36
N TYR A 30 -0.63 -10.84 -11.70
CA TYR A 30 -0.25 -12.23 -11.47
C TYR A 30 -0.20 -12.98 -12.80
N VAL A 31 0.78 -13.86 -12.93
CA VAL A 31 0.96 -14.83 -14.02
C VAL A 31 0.95 -16.24 -13.44
N ASP A 32 1.73 -16.48 -12.37
CA ASP A 32 1.82 -17.78 -11.69
C ASP A 32 1.12 -17.83 -10.32
N GLY A 33 0.83 -16.66 -9.73
CA GLY A 33 0.10 -16.53 -8.47
C GLY A 33 0.98 -16.30 -7.24
N ALA A 34 2.30 -16.33 -7.37
CA ALA A 34 3.25 -16.19 -6.26
C ALA A 34 3.98 -14.84 -6.22
N GLU A 35 3.72 -13.93 -7.17
CA GLU A 35 4.48 -12.69 -7.36
C GLU A 35 4.53 -11.77 -6.13
N TYR A 36 3.49 -11.79 -5.30
CA TYR A 36 3.38 -10.97 -4.09
C TYR A 36 3.42 -11.78 -2.80
N LYS A 37 3.68 -13.09 -2.88
CA LYS A 37 3.71 -13.95 -1.69
C LYS A 37 4.90 -13.57 -0.80
N ASP A 38 4.61 -13.23 0.45
CA ASP A 38 5.57 -12.92 1.51
C ASP A 38 6.54 -11.75 1.22
N ILE A 39 6.29 -10.92 0.19
CA ILE A 39 7.20 -9.82 -0.19
C ILE A 39 7.06 -8.55 0.67
N TRP A 40 5.97 -8.44 1.44
CA TRP A 40 5.57 -7.18 2.10
C TRP A 40 6.64 -6.60 3.04
N ALA A 41 7.48 -7.47 3.63
CA ALA A 41 8.57 -7.08 4.52
C ALA A 41 9.80 -6.53 3.78
N SER A 42 10.01 -6.93 2.51
CA SER A 42 11.13 -6.47 1.66
C SER A 42 10.72 -5.41 0.64
N TRP A 43 9.44 -5.02 0.62
CA TRP A 43 8.91 -4.06 -0.33
C TRP A 43 9.46 -2.64 -0.08
N ASP A 44 9.91 -1.95 -1.13
CA ASP A 44 9.95 -0.48 -1.11
C ASP A 44 8.54 0.08 -1.20
N TRP A 45 8.03 0.55 -0.06
CA TRP A 45 6.68 1.08 0.07
C TRP A 45 6.45 2.39 -0.70
N ASN A 46 7.48 3.05 -1.23
CA ASN A 46 7.32 4.19 -2.14
C ASN A 46 7.08 3.77 -3.60
N LEU A 47 7.27 2.48 -3.90
CA LEU A 47 7.22 1.92 -5.25
C LEU A 47 6.16 0.83 -5.35
N ILE A 48 4.98 1.11 -4.81
CA ILE A 48 3.83 0.23 -4.97
C ILE A 48 3.43 0.17 -6.46
N PRO A 49 3.28 -1.02 -7.05
CA PRO A 49 3.03 -1.21 -8.48
C PRO A 49 1.81 -0.44 -8.97
N GLY A 50 1.96 0.22 -10.11
CA GLY A 50 0.87 0.97 -10.76
C GLY A 50 0.57 2.35 -10.16
N THR A 51 1.17 2.70 -9.01
CA THR A 51 0.91 3.99 -8.37
C THR A 51 1.73 5.13 -9.00
N THR A 52 1.22 6.36 -8.87
CA THR A 52 1.97 7.60 -9.13
C THR A 52 1.94 8.43 -7.85
N VAL A 53 3.07 8.57 -7.17
CA VAL A 53 3.13 9.09 -5.79
C VAL A 53 4.27 10.06 -5.60
N ALA A 54 4.13 10.94 -4.59
CA ALA A 54 5.28 11.64 -4.03
C ALA A 54 6.11 10.64 -3.20
N ARG A 55 7.41 10.56 -3.47
CA ARG A 55 8.33 9.68 -2.74
C ARG A 55 8.55 10.17 -1.30
N ASP A 56 9.07 9.25 -0.49
CA ASP A 56 9.44 9.43 0.92
C ASP A 56 8.25 9.70 1.85
N LYS A 57 7.06 9.17 1.50
CA LYS A 57 5.83 9.29 2.31
C LYS A 57 5.05 7.98 2.51
N PRO A 58 5.69 6.84 2.84
CA PRO A 58 5.00 5.56 2.97
C PRO A 58 4.18 5.43 4.27
N ALA A 59 4.46 6.24 5.29
CA ALA A 59 3.85 6.07 6.61
C ALA A 59 2.33 6.33 6.61
N LEU A 60 1.57 5.37 7.13
CA LEU A 60 0.15 5.55 7.47
C LEU A 60 0.01 6.18 8.84
N THR A 61 -0.93 7.11 8.97
CA THR A 61 -1.36 7.63 10.27
C THR A 61 -2.53 6.78 10.74
N ALA A 62 -2.44 6.24 11.95
CA ALA A 62 -3.57 5.54 12.56
C ALA A 62 -4.74 6.52 12.67
N THR A 63 -5.89 6.13 12.12
CA THR A 63 -7.14 6.88 12.34
C THR A 63 -7.60 6.53 13.75
N ALA A 64 -7.77 7.54 14.60
CA ALA A 64 -8.25 7.38 15.98
C ALA A 64 -9.71 6.92 16.04
#